data_AF-A0A2E0L3J1-F1
#
_entry.id   AF-A0A2E0L3J1-F1
#
_cell.length_a   1.000
_cell.length_b   1.000
_cell.length_c   1.000
_cell.angle_alpha   90.00
_cell.angle_beta   90.00
_cell.angle_gamma   90.00
#
_symmetry.space_group_name_H-M   'P 1'
#
loop_
_entity.id
_entity.type
_entity.pdbx_description
1 polymer ?
#
loop_
_entity_poly.entity_id
_entity_poly.type
_entity_poly.pdbx_seq_one_letter_code
_entity_poly.pdbx_strand_id
1 'polypeptide(L)'
;MNIKINFNKQQKISVIVAALLISMLTILVPTTSAHEGISIKIPALGVETGLTEFGLNGTSWNIHPWESGLGHLQGTGWFDGGGNIAIGGHSWMPDLTPGIFVNLHT
;
A
#
# COMPACT_ATOMS: atom_id res chain seq x y z
N MET A 1 34.67 20.65 33.72
CA MET A 1 35.53 19.48 33.44
C MET A 1 35.07 18.89 32.11
N ASN A 2 35.87 18.99 31.05
CA ASN A 2 35.49 18.53 29.70
C ASN A 2 36.19 17.20 29.42
N ILE A 3 35.41 16.12 29.27
CA ILE A 3 35.92 14.80 28.88
C ILE A 3 35.89 14.71 27.35
N LYS A 4 37.06 14.65 26.72
CA LYS A 4 37.19 14.35 25.28
C LYS A 4 37.29 12.85 25.11
N ILE A 5 36.26 12.23 24.53
CA ILE A 5 36.27 10.81 24.15
C ILE A 5 36.94 10.69 22.79
N ASN A 6 38.03 9.93 22.68
CA ASN A 6 38.77 9.74 21.44
C ASN A 6 38.64 8.29 20.96
N PHE A 7 37.91 8.08 19.86
CA PHE A 7 37.68 6.75 19.30
C PHE A 7 38.89 6.28 18.48
N ASN A 8 39.29 5.03 18.68
CA ASN A 8 40.35 4.41 17.88
C ASN A 8 39.83 4.02 16.47
N LYS A 9 40.75 3.66 15.56
CA LYS A 9 40.42 3.35 14.16
C LYS A 9 39.40 2.20 14.02
N GLN A 10 39.48 1.17 14.86
CA GLN A 10 38.54 0.05 14.84
C GLN A 10 37.15 0.46 15.34
N GLN A 11 37.08 1.25 16.41
CA GLN A 11 35.82 1.80 16.91
C GLN A 11 35.13 2.70 15.88
N LYS A 12 35.88 3.51 15.13
CA LYS A 12 35.33 4.32 14.02
C LYS A 12 34.74 3.47 12.90
N ILE A 13 35.42 2.38 12.53
CA ILE A 13 34.94 1.44 11.50
C ILE A 13 33.66 0.73 11.99
N SER A 14 33.66 0.24 13.23
CA SER A 14 32.48 -0.40 13.83
C SER A 14 31.27 0.55 13.89
N VAL A 15 31.49 1.83 14.20
CA VAL A 15 30.41 2.84 14.19
C VAL A 15 29.87 3.08 12.79
N ILE A 16 30.72 3.12 11.76
CA ILE A 16 30.28 3.28 10.36
C ILE A 16 29.52 2.05 9.88
N VAL A 17 30.00 0.84 10.18
CA VAL A 17 29.33 -0.41 9.81
C VAL A 17 27.98 -0.55 10.53
N ALA A 18 27.93 -0.20 11.82
CA ALA A 18 26.67 -0.17 12.57
C ALA A 18 25.69 0.85 12.00
N ALA A 19 26.14 2.05 11.64
CA ALA A 19 25.30 3.08 11.03
C ALA A 19 24.75 2.65 9.65
N LEU A 20 25.56 1.98 8.83
CA LEU A 20 25.14 1.43 7.54
C LEU A 20 24.14 0.28 7.69
N LEU A 21 24.35 -0.62 8.66
CA LEU A 21 23.41 -1.70 8.97
C LEU A 21 22.07 -1.17 9.50
N ILE A 22 22.10 -0.16 10.36
CA ILE A 22 20.89 0.51 10.88
C ILE A 22 20.16 1.24 9.74
N SER A 23 20.89 1.89 8.83
CA SER A 23 20.31 2.54 7.64
C SER A 23 19.70 1.55 6.65
N MET A 24 20.24 0.33 6.50
CA MET A 24 19.61 -0.71 5.68
C MET A 24 18.34 -1.27 6.32
N LEU A 25 18.28 -1.31 7.66
CA LEU A 25 17.12 -1.82 8.38
C LEU A 25 15.89 -0.89 8.28
N THR A 26 16.09 0.41 8.02
CA THR A 26 14.99 1.38 7.85
C THR A 26 14.34 1.39 6.45
N ILE A 27 14.92 0.70 5.46
CA ILE A 27 14.40 0.70 4.07
C ILE A 27 13.38 -0.44 3.84
N LEU A 28 13.21 -1.35 4.83
CA LEU A 28 12.42 -2.57 4.68
C LEU A 28 11.12 -2.61 5.49
N VAL A 29 10.61 -1.47 5.96
CA VAL A 29 9.25 -1.44 6.50
C VAL A 29 8.32 -1.02 5.38
N PRO A 30 7.67 -1.94 4.64
CA PRO A 30 6.48 -1.56 3.91
C PRO A 30 5.49 -1.05 4.95
N THR A 31 5.28 0.27 5.00
CA THR A 31 4.16 0.85 5.74
C THR A 31 2.89 0.55 4.96
N THR A 32 2.50 -0.72 4.91
CA THR A 32 1.12 -1.07 4.59
C THR A 32 0.30 -0.74 5.82
N SER A 33 0.05 0.55 6.01
CA SER A 33 -1.05 0.98 6.85
C SER A 33 -2.30 0.50 6.14
N ALA A 34 -2.85 -0.63 6.58
CA ALA A 34 -4.22 -0.98 6.26
C ALA A 34 -5.08 0.15 6.81
N HIS A 35 -5.49 1.06 5.94
CA HIS A 35 -6.34 2.19 6.28
C HIS A 35 -7.76 1.65 6.43
N GLU A 36 -8.03 1.00 7.55
CA GLU A 36 -9.39 0.57 7.88
C GLU A 36 -10.29 1.81 8.05
N GLY A 37 -11.49 1.75 7.47
CA GLY A 37 -12.52 2.78 7.66
C GLY A 37 -12.66 3.80 6.52
N ILE A 38 -11.95 3.66 5.40
CA ILE A 38 -12.22 4.48 4.21
C ILE A 38 -13.38 3.87 3.42
N SER A 39 -14.41 4.67 3.17
CA SER A 39 -15.54 4.29 2.31
C SER A 39 -15.55 5.10 1.02
N ILE A 40 -15.89 4.45 -0.09
CA ILE A 40 -16.13 5.10 -1.38
C ILE A 40 -17.63 5.18 -1.62
N LYS A 41 -18.10 6.37 -2.02
CA LYS A 41 -19.47 6.60 -2.49
C LYS A 41 -19.44 7.14 -3.92
N ILE A 42 -20.08 6.41 -4.83
CA ILE A 42 -20.30 6.84 -6.23
C ILE A 42 -21.81 6.73 -6.51
N PRO A 43 -22.61 7.75 -6.13
CA PRO A 43 -24.07 7.67 -6.19
C PRO A 43 -24.62 7.37 -7.60
N ALA A 44 -24.00 7.91 -8.63
CA ALA A 44 -24.39 7.68 -10.02
C ALA A 44 -24.32 6.20 -10.44
N LEU A 45 -23.50 5.40 -9.75
CA LEU A 45 -23.34 3.96 -9.99
C LEU A 45 -24.07 3.11 -8.93
N GLY A 46 -24.65 3.74 -7.90
CA GLY A 46 -25.20 3.04 -6.73
C GLY A 46 -24.15 2.38 -5.84
N VAL A 47 -22.89 2.84 -5.89
CA VAL A 47 -21.79 2.25 -5.11
C VAL A 47 -21.64 2.98 -3.78
N GLU A 48 -21.75 2.23 -2.68
CA GLU A 48 -21.35 2.65 -1.33
C GLU A 48 -20.72 1.45 -0.63
N THR A 49 -19.40 1.46 -0.44
CA THR A 49 -18.68 0.34 0.17
C THR A 49 -17.39 0.77 0.86
N GLY A 50 -16.87 -0.09 1.72
CA GLY A 50 -15.52 0.04 2.28
C GLY A 50 -14.45 -0.29 1.23
N LEU A 51 -13.32 0.39 1.33
CA LEU A 51 -12.15 0.16 0.49
C LEU A 51 -11.23 -0.87 1.15
N THR A 52 -10.95 -1.95 0.45
CA THR A 52 -9.90 -2.91 0.84
C THR A 52 -8.58 -2.59 0.12
N GLU A 53 -7.50 -3.30 0.44
CA GLU A 53 -6.23 -3.21 -0.28
C GLU A 53 -6.06 -4.43 -1.18
N PHE A 54 -5.79 -4.23 -2.45
CA PHE A 54 -5.34 -5.28 -3.37
C PHE A 54 -3.82 -5.21 -3.47
N GLY A 55 -3.15 -6.16 -2.80
CA GLY A 55 -1.68 -6.25 -2.77
C GLY A 55 -1.09 -6.86 -4.05
N LEU A 56 0.18 -6.58 -4.34
CA LEU A 56 0.92 -7.17 -5.45
C LEU A 56 1.40 -8.58 -5.10
N ASN A 57 1.30 -9.53 -6.05
CA ASN A 57 1.87 -10.88 -5.94
C ASN A 57 3.22 -11.04 -6.66
N GLY A 58 3.87 -9.93 -7.02
CA GLY A 58 5.12 -9.89 -7.79
C GLY A 58 4.94 -9.73 -9.30
N THR A 59 3.73 -9.85 -9.85
CA THR A 59 3.44 -9.57 -11.27
C THR A 59 2.24 -8.66 -11.47
N SER A 60 1.18 -8.84 -10.68
CA SER A 60 -0.03 -8.04 -10.75
C SER A 60 -0.63 -7.87 -9.35
N TRP A 61 -1.71 -7.09 -9.26
CA TRP A 61 -2.55 -7.06 -8.07
C TRP A 61 -3.26 -8.40 -7.90
N ASN A 62 -3.17 -8.93 -6.68
CA ASN A 62 -3.78 -10.17 -6.25
C ASN A 62 -5.23 -9.91 -5.86
N ILE A 63 -6.14 -10.11 -6.80
CA ILE A 63 -7.57 -9.94 -6.62
C ILE A 63 -8.20 -11.33 -6.63
N HIS A 64 -8.94 -11.67 -5.57
CA HIS A 64 -9.66 -12.94 -5.52
C HIS A 64 -10.76 -12.94 -6.59
N PRO A 65 -10.94 -14.02 -7.38
CA PRO A 65 -11.94 -14.03 -8.46
C PRO A 65 -13.38 -13.79 -8.00
N TRP A 66 -13.65 -14.02 -6.71
CA TRP A 66 -14.95 -13.83 -6.06
C TRP A 66 -14.98 -12.63 -5.13
N GLU A 67 -14.02 -11.71 -5.23
CA GLU A 67 -14.06 -10.44 -4.53
C GLU A 67 -15.27 -9.63 -5.04
N SER A 68 -16.19 -9.30 -4.13
CA SER A 68 -17.44 -8.60 -4.48
C SER A 68 -17.34 -7.08 -4.30
N GLY A 69 -16.30 -6.63 -3.58
CA GLY A 69 -16.03 -5.23 -3.32
C GLY A 69 -15.13 -4.58 -4.37
N LEU A 70 -14.53 -3.47 -3.93
CA LEU A 70 -13.47 -2.77 -4.64
C LEU A 70 -12.28 -2.60 -3.70
N GLY A 71 -11.10 -2.47 -4.29
CA GLY A 71 -9.86 -2.35 -3.54
C GLY A 71 -8.93 -1.32 -4.16
N HIS A 72 -8.14 -0.68 -3.31
CA HIS A 72 -7.02 0.14 -3.72
C HIS A 72 -5.92 -0.73 -4.33
N LEU A 73 -5.36 -0.27 -5.44
CA LEU A 73 -4.27 -0.95 -6.11
C LEU A 73 -2.93 -0.54 -5.48
N GLN A 74 -2.30 -1.48 -4.74
CA GLN A 74 -1.01 -1.24 -4.10
C GLN A 74 0.00 -0.62 -5.06
N GLY A 75 0.70 0.43 -4.60
CA GLY A 75 1.71 1.14 -5.39
C GLY A 75 1.16 2.33 -6.17
N THR A 76 -0.15 2.58 -6.11
CA THR A 76 -0.74 3.85 -6.55
C THR A 76 -0.78 4.89 -5.43
N GLY A 77 -1.17 6.12 -5.74
CA GLY A 77 -1.23 7.21 -4.77
C GLY A 77 -2.24 6.96 -3.66
N TRP A 78 -2.21 7.79 -2.62
CA TRP A 78 -3.13 7.70 -1.49
C TRP A 78 -3.67 9.07 -1.07
N PHE A 79 -4.75 9.08 -0.28
CA PHE A 79 -5.50 10.30 0.07
C PHE A 79 -4.65 11.36 0.79
N ASP A 80 -3.62 10.94 1.53
CA ASP A 80 -2.70 11.81 2.26
C ASP A 80 -1.30 11.90 1.62
N GLY A 81 -0.97 11.01 0.68
CA GLY A 81 0.34 10.91 0.04
C GLY A 81 0.45 11.59 -1.32
N GLY A 82 -0.68 11.95 -1.93
CA GLY A 82 -0.72 12.47 -3.29
C GLY A 82 -0.43 11.40 -4.36
N GLY A 83 -0.44 11.82 -5.62
CA GLY A 83 -0.37 10.92 -6.78
C GLY A 83 -1.75 10.45 -7.27
N ASN A 84 -1.75 9.66 -8.34
CA ASN A 84 -2.99 9.11 -8.89
C ASN A 84 -3.40 7.88 -8.07
N ILE A 85 -4.58 7.93 -7.46
CA ILE A 85 -5.18 6.80 -6.75
C ILE A 85 -5.89 5.91 -7.76
N ALA A 86 -5.56 4.63 -7.81
CA ALA A 86 -6.28 3.65 -8.62
C ALA A 86 -7.04 2.67 -7.73
N ILE A 87 -8.28 2.39 -8.13
CA ILE A 87 -9.15 1.40 -7.49
C ILE A 87 -9.58 0.37 -8.52
N GLY A 88 -9.66 -0.88 -8.10
CA GLY A 88 -10.11 -2.01 -8.92
C GLY A 88 -11.36 -2.65 -8.34
N GLY A 89 -12.12 -3.32 -9.19
CA GLY A 89 -13.32 -4.07 -8.83
C GLY A 89 -13.93 -4.72 -10.08
N HIS A 90 -14.77 -5.74 -9.89
CA HIS A 90 -15.39 -6.46 -10.99
C HIS A 90 -16.56 -5.66 -11.60
N SER A 91 -16.62 -5.58 -12.93
CA SER A 91 -17.87 -5.24 -13.64
C SER A 91 -18.81 -6.45 -13.74
N TRP A 92 -18.24 -7.62 -13.97
CA TRP A 92 -18.93 -8.91 -13.98
C TRP A 92 -18.11 -9.94 -13.21
N MET A 93 -18.80 -10.76 -12.44
CA MET A 93 -18.23 -11.89 -11.70
C MET A 93 -17.97 -13.08 -12.64
N PRO A 94 -17.18 -14.09 -12.23
CA PRO A 94 -16.91 -15.28 -13.05
C PRO A 94 -18.16 -16.07 -13.44
N ASP A 95 -19.24 -15.99 -12.66
CA ASP A 95 -20.53 -16.64 -12.92
C ASP A 95 -21.50 -15.75 -13.73
N LEU A 96 -21.01 -14.65 -14.30
CA LEU A 96 -21.79 -13.65 -15.03
C LEU A 96 -22.82 -12.90 -14.19
N THR A 97 -22.71 -12.94 -12.85
CA THR A 97 -23.49 -12.03 -12.01
C THR A 97 -22.89 -10.62 -12.02
N PRO A 98 -23.72 -9.57 -11.87
CA PRO A 98 -23.26 -8.18 -11.79
C PRO A 98 -22.24 -7.96 -10.67
N GLY A 99 -21.09 -7.34 -11.00
CA GLY A 99 -20.13 -6.88 -10.00
C GLY A 99 -20.37 -5.43 -9.57
N ILE A 100 -19.51 -4.91 -8.68
CA ILE A 100 -19.64 -3.55 -8.11
C ILE A 100 -19.58 -2.44 -9.16
N PHE A 101 -18.88 -2.67 -10.27
CA PHE A 101 -18.75 -1.72 -11.39
C PHE A 101 -19.55 -2.16 -12.62
N VAL A 102 -20.63 -2.93 -12.46
CA VAL A 102 -21.47 -3.36 -13.60
C VAL A 102 -22.06 -2.18 -14.39
N ASN A 103 -22.37 -1.08 -13.69
CA ASN A 103 -22.96 0.13 -14.26
C ASN A 103 -21.91 1.14 -14.73
N LEU A 104 -20.62 0.82 -14.65
CA LEU A 104 -19.56 1.70 -15.11
C LEU A 104 -19.50 1.68 -16.64
N HIS A 105 -20.27 2.57 -17.26
CA HIS A 105 -20.28 2.77 -18.71
C HIS A 105 -19.67 4.13 -19.05
N THR A 106 -18.90 4.16 -20.14
CA THR A 106 -18.33 5.37 -20.75
C THR A 106 -19.20 5.90 -21.88
#